data_AF-A0A291QT99-F1
#
_entry.id   AF-A0A291QT99-F1
#
_cell.length_a   1.000
_cell.length_b   1.000
_cell.length_c   1.000
_cell.angle_alpha   90.00
_cell.angle_beta   90.00
_cell.angle_gamma   90.00
#
_symmetry.space_group_name_H-M   'P 1'
#
loop_
_entity.id
_entity.type
_entity.pdbx_description
1 polymer ?
#
loop_
_entity_poly.entity_id
_entity_poly.type
_entity_poly.pdbx_seq_one_letter_code
_entity_poly.pdbx_strand_id
1 'polypeptide(L)'
;MEKDKDIQRELEGISPGLNLPREELNLSLPKDYFANLPSDLLAKAKLMDADTAENVESEFLSELKLLSPFLANQVRKENPFTVPANYFTGLASSLAEARKNSAPIYKLSNKIFTFRRCVIAATVAIAISLSAVYLAKDHSSNKSFSQQLAELSIPEMEEYLAEHTSYMEPSMHLEDLPVSIDEQDIDNLLEDNTLKEIPFNPDTP
;
A
#
# COMPACT_ATOMS: atom_id res chain seq x y z
N MET A 1 -24.86 -15.43 0.70
CA MET A 1 -25.20 -15.39 -0.73
C MET A 1 -24.07 -14.87 -1.60
N GLU A 2 -23.41 -13.75 -1.25
CA GLU A 2 -22.26 -13.25 -2.03
C GLU A 2 -20.97 -14.06 -1.80
N LYS A 3 -20.67 -14.37 -0.53
CA LYS A 3 -19.56 -15.24 -0.13
C LYS A 3 -19.58 -16.63 -0.78
N ASP A 4 -20.76 -17.17 -1.04
CA ASP A 4 -20.94 -18.50 -1.64
C ASP A 4 -20.52 -18.51 -3.12
N LYS A 5 -20.68 -17.37 -3.82
CA LYS A 5 -20.27 -17.21 -5.21
C LYS A 5 -18.75 -17.05 -5.33
N ASP A 6 -18.11 -16.42 -4.36
CA ASP A 6 -16.65 -16.26 -4.33
C ASP A 6 -15.95 -17.60 -4.06
N ILE A 7 -16.46 -18.40 -3.11
CA ILE A 7 -15.93 -19.74 -2.84
C ILE A 7 -16.02 -20.65 -4.06
N GLN A 8 -17.11 -20.60 -4.83
CA GLN A 8 -17.25 -21.38 -6.06
C GLN A 8 -16.26 -20.97 -7.14
N ARG A 9 -16.02 -19.66 -7.31
CA ARG A 9 -15.05 -19.15 -8.28
C ARG A 9 -13.63 -19.59 -7.94
N GLU A 10 -13.28 -19.57 -6.65
CA GLU A 10 -11.99 -20.07 -6.17
C GLU A 10 -11.86 -21.59 -6.37
N LEU A 11 -12.91 -22.36 -6.03
CA LEU A 11 -12.92 -23.81 -6.18
C LEU A 11 -12.87 -24.26 -7.63
N GLU A 12 -13.59 -23.58 -8.53
CA GLU A 12 -13.55 -23.85 -9.98
C GLU A 12 -12.15 -23.57 -10.56
N GLY A 13 -11.46 -22.56 -10.04
CA GLY A 13 -10.06 -22.29 -10.39
C GLY A 13 -9.09 -23.38 -9.91
N ILE A 14 -9.39 -24.05 -8.78
CA ILE A 14 -8.54 -25.11 -8.21
C ILE A 14 -8.86 -26.48 -8.81
N SER A 15 -10.14 -26.77 -9.07
CA SER A 15 -10.61 -28.07 -9.54
C SER A 15 -11.74 -27.90 -10.57
N PRO A 16 -11.40 -27.70 -11.85
CA PRO A 16 -12.38 -27.53 -12.91
C PRO A 16 -13.20 -28.83 -13.08
N GLY A 17 -14.52 -28.72 -13.03
CA GLY A 17 -15.46 -29.84 -13.19
C GLY A 17 -16.01 -30.44 -11.89
N LEU A 18 -15.60 -29.94 -10.73
CA LEU A 18 -16.13 -30.38 -9.44
C LEU A 18 -17.47 -29.68 -9.13
N ASN A 19 -18.58 -30.30 -9.53
CA ASN A 19 -19.93 -29.81 -9.24
C ASN A 19 -20.45 -30.41 -7.91
N LEU A 20 -20.18 -29.73 -6.80
CA LEU A 20 -20.64 -30.18 -5.48
C LEU A 20 -22.14 -29.87 -5.30
N PRO A 21 -22.96 -30.84 -4.86
CA PRO A 21 -24.37 -30.59 -4.56
C PRO A 21 -24.48 -29.54 -3.43
N ARG A 22 -25.37 -28.57 -3.62
CA ARG A 22 -25.63 -27.44 -2.70
C ARG A 22 -26.43 -27.84 -1.44
N GLU A 23 -26.65 -29.13 -1.25
CA GLU A 23 -27.39 -29.61 -0.09
C GLU A 23 -26.60 -29.21 1.15
N GLU A 24 -27.27 -28.54 2.09
CA GLU A 24 -26.71 -28.22 3.39
C GLU A 24 -26.24 -29.53 3.98
N LEU A 25 -24.93 -29.75 3.91
CA LEU A 25 -24.27 -30.90 4.48
C LEU A 25 -24.64 -30.88 5.96
N ASN A 26 -25.64 -31.70 6.32
CA ASN A 26 -26.09 -31.94 7.68
C ASN A 26 -25.03 -32.76 8.41
N LEU A 27 -23.81 -32.22 8.47
CA LEU A 27 -22.67 -32.76 9.18
C LEU A 27 -22.83 -32.36 10.64
N SER A 28 -23.85 -32.91 11.28
CA SER A 28 -24.01 -32.81 12.71
C SER A 28 -23.14 -33.88 13.36
N LEU A 29 -22.11 -33.43 14.08
CA LEU A 29 -21.28 -34.34 14.84
C LEU A 29 -22.05 -34.79 16.09
N PRO A 30 -21.89 -36.07 16.50
CA PRO A 30 -22.39 -36.51 17.79
C PRO A 30 -21.86 -35.62 18.90
N LYS A 31 -22.72 -35.35 19.89
CA LYS A 31 -22.35 -34.59 21.07
C LYS A 31 -21.12 -35.23 21.73
N ASP A 32 -20.14 -34.40 22.09
CA ASP A 32 -18.90 -34.80 22.77
C ASP A 32 -17.92 -35.67 21.96
N TYR A 33 -18.07 -35.76 20.62
CA TYR A 33 -17.15 -36.49 19.74
C TYR A 33 -15.68 -36.11 19.97
N PHE A 34 -15.35 -34.81 19.93
CA PHE A 34 -13.98 -34.34 20.13
C PHE A 34 -13.51 -34.39 21.59
N ALA A 35 -14.43 -34.39 22.55
CA ALA A 35 -14.08 -34.49 23.95
C ALA A 35 -13.58 -35.90 24.32
N ASN A 36 -14.19 -36.93 23.73
CA ASN A 36 -13.86 -38.33 23.98
C ASN A 36 -12.81 -38.90 23.00
N LEU A 37 -12.60 -38.26 21.85
CA LEU A 37 -11.60 -38.67 20.86
C LEU A 37 -10.21 -39.00 21.43
N PRO A 38 -9.59 -38.16 22.29
CA PRO A 38 -8.25 -38.47 22.80
C PRO A 38 -8.22 -39.71 23.69
N SER A 39 -9.23 -39.93 24.54
CA SER A 39 -9.33 -41.13 25.36
C SER A 39 -9.60 -42.38 24.53
N ASP A 40 -10.49 -42.26 23.54
CA ASP A 40 -10.88 -43.37 22.67
C ASP A 40 -9.71 -43.82 21.78
N LEU A 41 -8.93 -42.87 21.25
CA LEU A 41 -7.75 -43.15 20.45
C LEU A 41 -6.64 -43.81 21.27
N LEU A 42 -6.44 -43.37 22.52
CA LEU A 42 -5.46 -43.96 23.43
C LEU A 42 -5.88 -45.39 23.85
N ALA A 43 -7.17 -45.61 24.14
CA ALA A 43 -7.71 -46.93 24.41
C ALA A 43 -7.51 -47.87 23.21
N LYS A 44 -7.78 -47.38 21.99
CA LYS A 44 -7.59 -48.16 20.75
C LYS A 44 -6.12 -48.49 20.48
N ALA A 45 -5.19 -47.55 20.69
CA ALA A 45 -3.77 -47.78 20.54
C ALA A 45 -3.27 -48.88 21.51
N LYS A 46 -3.70 -48.82 22.78
CA LYS A 46 -3.36 -49.84 23.79
C LYS A 46 -3.88 -51.23 23.45
N LEU A 47 -5.08 -51.33 22.88
CA LEU A 47 -5.64 -52.62 22.43
C LEU A 47 -4.86 -53.19 21.23
N MET A 48 -4.27 -52.33 20.41
CA MET A 48 -3.44 -52.72 19.27
C MET A 48 -2.05 -53.22 19.73
N ASP A 49 -1.52 -52.68 20.84
CA ASP A 49 -0.23 -53.06 21.41
C ASP A 49 -0.28 -54.33 22.30
N ALA A 50 -1.46 -54.69 22.84
CA ALA A 50 -1.60 -55.66 23.94
C ALA A 50 -2.36 -56.95 23.56
N ASP A 51 -1.90 -57.70 22.55
CA ASP A 51 -2.38 -59.07 22.23
C ASP A 51 -3.61 -59.23 21.30
N THR A 52 -3.87 -58.33 20.34
CA THR A 52 -4.96 -58.54 19.35
C THR A 52 -4.62 -58.09 17.94
N ALA A 53 -3.43 -58.44 17.45
CA ALA A 53 -3.12 -58.32 16.03
C ALA A 53 -3.98 -59.30 15.21
N GLU A 54 -4.02 -60.60 15.52
CA GLU A 54 -4.63 -61.58 14.60
C GLU A 54 -6.16 -61.50 14.44
N ASN A 55 -6.93 -61.25 15.52
CA ASN A 55 -8.40 -61.34 15.46
C ASN A 55 -9.07 -60.08 14.88
N VAL A 56 -8.66 -58.87 15.32
CA VAL A 56 -9.19 -57.59 14.79
C VAL A 56 -8.75 -57.37 13.34
N GLU A 57 -7.59 -57.91 12.97
CA GLU A 57 -7.09 -57.83 11.59
C GLU A 57 -7.92 -58.63 10.59
N SER A 58 -8.56 -59.70 11.03
CA SER A 58 -9.41 -60.53 10.17
C SER A 58 -10.73 -59.82 9.83
N GLU A 59 -11.31 -59.12 10.81
CA GLU A 59 -12.57 -58.40 10.65
C GLU A 59 -12.39 -57.17 9.75
N PHE A 60 -11.39 -56.32 10.04
CA PHE A 60 -11.11 -55.15 9.20
C PHE A 60 -10.80 -55.53 7.74
N LEU A 61 -10.00 -56.57 7.51
CA LEU A 61 -9.71 -57.03 6.15
C LEU A 61 -10.95 -57.61 5.46
N SER A 62 -11.83 -58.28 6.20
CA SER A 62 -13.07 -58.81 5.64
C SER A 62 -14.05 -57.70 5.24
N GLU A 63 -14.22 -56.68 6.07
CA GLU A 63 -14.99 -55.48 5.74
C GLU A 63 -14.38 -54.72 4.56
N LEU A 64 -13.06 -54.51 4.57
CA LEU A 64 -12.38 -53.78 3.50
C LEU A 64 -12.42 -54.53 2.17
N LYS A 65 -12.37 -55.86 2.19
CA LYS A 65 -12.52 -56.71 1.00
C LYS A 65 -13.95 -56.67 0.44
N LEU A 66 -14.95 -56.54 1.30
CA LEU A 66 -16.34 -56.35 0.90
C LEU A 66 -16.54 -54.98 0.22
N LEU A 67 -15.96 -53.91 0.79
CA LEU A 67 -16.10 -52.55 0.29
C LEU A 67 -15.23 -52.27 -0.94
N SER A 68 -14.00 -52.78 -0.94
CA SER A 68 -13.01 -52.50 -1.99
C SER A 68 -12.00 -53.66 -2.12
N PRO A 69 -12.30 -54.69 -2.94
CA PRO A 69 -11.42 -55.85 -3.10
C PRO A 69 -10.04 -55.48 -3.68
N PHE A 70 -9.96 -54.37 -4.43
CA PHE A 70 -8.70 -53.86 -4.97
C PHE A 70 -7.77 -53.32 -3.87
N LEU A 71 -8.30 -52.51 -2.95
CA LEU A 71 -7.54 -51.90 -1.86
C LEU A 71 -7.09 -52.94 -0.84
N ALA A 72 -7.96 -53.91 -0.54
CA ALA A 72 -7.64 -55.02 0.35
C ALA A 72 -6.43 -55.85 -0.14
N ASN A 73 -6.22 -55.94 -1.46
CA ASN A 73 -5.09 -56.67 -2.04
C ASN A 73 -3.82 -55.83 -2.21
N GLN A 74 -3.94 -54.49 -2.25
CA GLN A 74 -2.82 -53.60 -2.57
C GLN A 74 -2.18 -52.93 -1.34
N VAL A 75 -2.93 -52.78 -0.24
CA VAL A 75 -2.41 -52.22 1.01
C VAL A 75 -1.46 -53.22 1.67
N ARG A 76 -0.15 -53.02 1.51
CA ARG A 76 0.86 -53.70 2.34
C ARG A 76 0.79 -53.12 3.74
N LYS A 77 0.51 -53.96 4.74
CA LYS A 77 0.42 -53.61 6.17
C LYS A 77 1.78 -53.37 6.84
N GLU A 78 2.79 -52.95 6.09
CA GLU A 78 4.06 -52.56 6.69
C GLU A 78 3.92 -51.12 7.13
N ASN A 79 4.05 -50.85 8.43
CA ASN A 79 4.13 -49.48 8.93
C ASN A 79 5.44 -48.87 8.38
N PRO A 80 5.38 -47.94 7.40
CA PRO A 80 6.59 -47.38 6.80
C PRO A 80 7.31 -46.43 7.77
N PHE A 81 6.64 -46.04 8.86
CA PHE A 81 7.18 -45.14 9.87
C PHE A 81 7.88 -45.95 10.95
N THR A 82 9.19 -46.08 10.78
CA THR A 82 10.07 -46.59 11.83
C THR A 82 10.86 -45.43 12.41
N VAL A 83 10.84 -45.30 13.73
CA VAL A 83 11.72 -44.37 14.43
C VAL A 83 13.07 -45.07 14.65
N PRO A 84 14.20 -44.40 14.35
CA PRO A 84 15.52 -44.94 14.64
C PRO A 84 15.67 -45.28 16.12
N ALA A 85 16.43 -46.33 16.41
CA ALA A 85 16.80 -46.67 17.78
C ALA A 85 17.41 -45.43 18.47
N ASN A 86 16.98 -45.17 19.69
CA ASN A 86 17.44 -44.05 20.53
C ASN A 86 17.02 -42.62 20.07
N TYR A 87 16.14 -42.45 19.07
CA TYR A 87 15.68 -41.13 18.59
C TYR A 87 15.23 -40.20 19.73
N PHE A 88 14.42 -40.72 20.66
CA PHE A 88 13.88 -39.93 21.78
C PHE A 88 14.82 -39.76 22.96
N THR A 89 15.87 -40.60 23.08
CA THR A 89 16.78 -40.57 24.24
C THR A 89 17.65 -39.30 24.26
N GLY A 90 18.03 -38.79 23.09
CA GLY A 90 18.82 -37.57 22.95
C GLY A 90 17.99 -36.32 22.65
N LEU A 91 16.67 -36.44 22.44
CA LEU A 91 15.83 -35.34 21.96
C LEU A 91 15.72 -34.19 22.98
N ALA A 92 15.61 -34.51 24.27
CA ALA A 92 15.55 -33.50 25.32
C ALA A 92 16.87 -32.72 25.43
N SER A 93 18.00 -33.43 25.33
CA SER A 93 19.34 -32.84 25.36
C SER A 93 19.62 -32.00 24.11
N SER A 94 19.26 -32.49 22.92
CA SER A 94 19.46 -31.75 21.67
C SER A 94 18.60 -30.48 21.62
N LEU A 95 17.38 -30.51 22.16
CA LEU A 95 16.53 -29.32 22.25
C LEU A 95 17.08 -28.30 23.27
N ALA A 96 17.64 -28.77 24.39
CA ALA A 96 18.30 -27.92 25.37
C ALA A 96 19.56 -27.25 24.80
N GLU A 97 20.37 -27.99 24.04
CA GLU A 97 21.53 -27.47 23.33
C GLU A 97 21.15 -26.49 22.22
N ALA A 98 20.08 -26.76 21.47
CA ALA A 98 19.56 -25.86 20.44
C ALA A 98 19.10 -24.51 21.04
N ARG A 99 18.48 -24.51 22.24
CA ARG A 99 18.13 -23.28 22.95
C ARG A 99 19.35 -22.50 23.42
N LYS A 100 20.42 -23.18 23.84
CA LYS A 100 21.66 -22.53 24.30
C LYS A 100 22.35 -21.77 23.16
N ASN A 101 22.17 -22.21 21.92
CA ASN A 101 22.72 -21.59 20.72
C ASN A 101 21.77 -20.60 20.02
N SER A 102 20.70 -20.14 20.69
CA SER A 102 19.86 -19.07 20.11
C SER A 102 20.68 -17.80 19.93
N ALA A 103 20.90 -17.44 18.66
CA ALA A 103 21.53 -16.18 18.27
C ALA A 103 20.85 -14.99 18.96
N PRO A 104 21.61 -13.96 19.35
CA PRO A 104 21.04 -12.80 20.04
C PRO A 104 19.95 -12.17 19.17
N ILE A 105 18.72 -12.20 19.69
CA ILE A 105 17.56 -11.55 19.06
C ILE A 105 17.70 -10.05 19.30
N TYR A 106 18.26 -9.34 18.32
CA TYR A 106 18.30 -7.88 18.36
C TYR A 106 16.91 -7.34 18.04
N LYS A 107 16.32 -6.60 18.98
CA LYS A 107 15.10 -5.82 18.72
C LYS A 107 15.46 -4.70 17.76
N LEU A 108 15.02 -4.82 16.51
CA LEU A 108 15.21 -3.79 15.51
C LEU A 108 14.41 -2.54 15.95
N SER A 109 15.12 -1.50 16.37
CA SER A 109 14.51 -0.26 16.84
C SER A 109 14.19 0.63 15.63
N ASN A 110 12.91 0.98 15.45
CA ASN A 110 12.43 1.80 14.33
C ASN A 110 12.94 3.26 14.34
N LYS A 111 13.82 3.63 15.29
CA LYS A 111 14.40 4.98 15.41
C LYS A 111 15.28 5.39 14.22
N ILE A 112 15.75 4.44 13.41
CA ILE A 112 16.59 4.72 12.23
C ILE A 112 15.77 5.42 11.12
N PHE A 113 14.45 5.18 11.07
CA PHE A 113 13.60 5.75 10.03
C PHE A 113 13.27 7.23 10.25
N THR A 114 13.32 7.74 11.49
CA THR A 114 13.03 9.14 11.78
C THR A 114 14.20 10.06 11.39
N PHE A 115 15.45 9.59 11.51
CA PHE A 115 16.62 10.36 11.09
C PHE A 115 16.65 10.63 9.57
N ARG A 116 16.13 9.70 8.76
CA ARG A 116 16.04 9.88 7.29
C ARG A 116 15.13 11.05 6.91
N ARG A 117 14.09 11.34 7.70
CA ARG A 117 13.17 12.46 7.47
C ARG A 117 13.85 13.81 7.75
N CYS A 118 14.69 13.88 8.79
CA CYS A 118 15.44 15.09 9.13
C CYS A 118 16.48 15.46 8.07
N VAL A 119 17.17 14.47 7.49
CA VAL A 119 18.17 14.73 6.43
C VAL A 119 17.51 15.32 5.18
N ILE A 120 16.37 14.79 4.75
CA ILE A 120 15.63 15.32 3.59
C ILE A 120 15.22 16.78 3.84
N ALA A 121 14.64 17.07 5.01
CA ALA A 121 14.23 18.43 5.36
C ALA A 121 15.43 19.42 5.35
N ALA A 122 16.58 19.02 5.89
CA ALA A 122 17.79 19.84 5.87
C ALA A 122 18.27 20.11 4.43
N THR A 123 18.27 19.11 3.55
CA THR A 123 18.69 19.29 2.15
C THR A 123 17.78 20.26 1.38
N VAL A 124 16.46 20.18 1.60
CA VAL A 124 15.49 21.08 0.96
C VAL A 124 15.67 22.51 1.47
N ALA A 125 15.82 22.71 2.78
CA ALA A 125 16.07 24.04 3.36
C ALA A 125 17.38 24.66 2.84
N ILE A 126 18.44 23.86 2.71
CA ILE A 126 19.71 24.29 2.14
C ILE A 126 19.54 24.69 0.67
N ALA A 127 18.89 23.86 -0.16
CA ALA A 127 18.66 24.15 -1.57
C ALA A 127 17.85 25.44 -1.78
N ILE A 128 16.79 25.64 -0.98
CA ILE A 128 15.98 26.87 -1.01
C ILE A 128 16.83 28.08 -0.62
N SER A 129 17.64 27.97 0.44
CA SER A 129 18.49 29.07 0.89
C SER A 129 19.57 29.45 -0.14
N LEU A 130 20.23 28.48 -0.77
CA LEU A 130 21.21 28.73 -1.83
C LEU A 130 20.56 29.34 -3.07
N SER A 131 19.38 28.85 -3.44
CA SER A 131 18.63 29.37 -4.59
C SER A 131 18.23 30.85 -4.38
N ALA A 132 17.77 31.21 -3.18
CA ALA A 132 17.44 32.60 -2.86
C ALA A 132 18.65 33.53 -2.92
N VAL A 133 19.81 33.08 -2.41
CA VAL A 133 21.06 33.86 -2.46
C VAL A 133 21.55 34.04 -3.90
N TYR A 134 21.41 33.02 -4.75
CA TYR A 134 21.79 33.10 -6.16
C TYR A 134 20.92 34.11 -6.93
N LEU A 135 19.59 34.09 -6.76
CA LEU A 135 18.70 35.07 -7.38
C LEU A 135 18.96 36.50 -6.89
N ALA A 136 19.21 36.68 -5.60
CA ALA A 136 19.49 38.00 -5.02
C ALA A 136 20.79 38.62 -5.59
N LYS A 137 21.76 37.79 -5.99
CA LYS A 137 23.00 38.25 -6.62
C LYS A 137 22.75 38.82 -8.02
N ASP A 138 21.88 38.18 -8.81
CA ASP A 138 21.57 38.63 -10.18
C ASP A 138 20.71 39.93 -10.18
N HIS A 139 19.81 40.09 -9.20
CA HIS A 139 18.95 41.28 -9.07
C HIS A 139 19.65 42.54 -8.55
N SER A 140 20.88 42.47 -8.05
CA SER A 140 21.61 43.64 -7.51
C SER A 140 22.21 44.57 -8.59
N SER A 141 21.95 44.31 -9.88
CA SER A 141 22.50 45.07 -11.02
C SER A 141 21.52 46.08 -11.65
N ASN A 142 20.24 46.12 -11.24
CA ASN A 142 19.31 47.13 -11.70
C ASN A 142 19.59 48.46 -10.98
N LYS A 143 20.53 49.25 -11.54
CA LYS A 143 20.66 50.67 -11.22
C LYS A 143 19.28 51.32 -11.38
N SER A 144 18.83 52.02 -10.34
CA SER A 144 17.55 52.74 -10.40
C SER A 144 17.55 53.73 -11.57
N PHE A 145 16.39 53.96 -12.19
CA PHE A 145 16.24 54.94 -13.28
C PHE A 145 16.86 56.31 -12.91
N SER A 146 16.74 56.71 -11.64
CA SER A 146 17.37 57.92 -11.09
C SER A 146 18.90 57.90 -11.11
N GLN A 147 19.54 56.75 -10.91
CA GLN A 147 20.99 56.59 -11.06
C GLN A 147 21.42 56.61 -12.53
N GLN A 148 20.59 56.06 -13.43
CA GLN A 148 20.84 56.12 -14.87
C GLN A 148 20.74 57.56 -15.39
N LEU A 149 19.76 58.34 -14.91
CA LEU A 149 19.65 59.78 -15.17
C LEU A 149 20.83 60.59 -14.64
N ALA A 150 21.39 60.22 -13.49
CA ALA A 150 22.55 60.89 -12.91
C ALA A 150 23.86 60.60 -13.65
N GLU A 151 23.92 59.49 -14.38
CA GLU A 151 25.09 59.07 -15.18
C GLU A 151 25.06 59.69 -16.60
N LEU A 152 23.92 60.24 -17.03
CA LEU A 152 23.80 60.97 -18.28
C LEU A 152 24.50 62.33 -18.17
N SER A 153 25.47 62.58 -19.05
CA SER A 153 26.25 63.83 -19.00
C SER A 153 25.44 65.00 -19.56
N ILE A 154 25.55 66.17 -18.93
CA ILE A 154 24.91 67.43 -19.39
C ILE A 154 25.13 67.71 -20.89
N PRO A 155 26.32 67.51 -21.50
CA PRO A 155 26.49 67.78 -22.93
C PRO A 155 25.68 66.85 -23.85
N GLU A 156 25.47 65.59 -23.46
CA GLU A 156 24.64 64.64 -24.22
C GLU A 156 23.16 65.00 -24.15
N MET A 157 22.73 65.58 -23.02
CA MET A 157 21.39 66.11 -22.83
C MET A 157 21.11 67.34 -23.70
N GLU A 158 22.11 68.21 -23.84
CA GLU A 158 22.04 69.41 -24.71
C GLU A 158 21.97 69.02 -26.19
N GLU A 159 22.75 68.02 -26.61
CA GLU A 159 22.73 67.50 -27.99
C GLU A 159 21.39 66.84 -28.33
N TYR A 160 20.84 66.03 -27.42
CA TYR A 160 19.53 65.40 -27.58
C TYR A 160 18.41 66.44 -27.71
N LEU A 161 18.43 67.48 -26.86
CA LEU A 161 17.45 68.57 -26.92
C LEU A 161 17.61 69.39 -28.21
N ALA A 162 18.83 69.65 -28.66
CA ALA A 162 19.07 70.36 -29.93
C ALA A 162 18.55 69.58 -31.15
N GLU A 163 18.70 68.25 -31.16
CA GLU A 163 18.20 67.39 -32.23
C GLU A 163 16.66 67.29 -32.20
N HIS A 164 16.07 67.11 -31.02
CA HIS A 164 14.65 66.77 -30.89
C HIS A 164 13.70 67.97 -30.73
N THR A 165 14.21 69.20 -30.55
CA THR A 165 13.37 70.41 -30.48
C THR A 165 13.05 71.02 -31.86
N SER A 166 13.73 70.59 -32.93
CA SER A 166 13.46 71.09 -34.29
C SER A 166 12.07 70.73 -34.83
N TYR A 167 11.37 69.78 -34.20
CA TYR A 167 10.06 69.26 -34.63
C TYR A 167 8.86 69.76 -33.81
N MET A 168 9.08 70.58 -32.79
CA MET A 168 7.99 71.13 -31.96
C MET A 168 7.57 72.52 -32.47
N GLU A 169 6.84 72.54 -33.58
CA GLU A 169 6.00 73.69 -33.93
C GLU A 169 4.86 73.81 -32.90
N PRO A 170 4.45 75.02 -32.48
CA PRO A 170 3.37 75.20 -31.51
C PRO A 170 2.02 75.10 -32.24
N SER A 171 1.56 73.90 -32.55
CA SER A 171 0.19 73.66 -33.02
C SER A 171 -0.57 72.79 -32.03
N MET A 172 -1.09 73.47 -31.02
CA MET A 172 -2.05 72.98 -30.03
C MET A 172 -3.39 72.66 -30.71
N HIS A 173 -3.89 71.43 -30.59
CA HIS A 173 -5.34 71.16 -30.54
C HIS A 173 -5.61 70.06 -29.50
N LEU A 174 -6.29 70.46 -28.43
CA LEU A 174 -6.60 69.68 -27.24
C LEU A 174 -8.09 69.33 -27.30
N GLU A 175 -8.50 68.37 -28.14
CA GLU A 175 -9.94 68.14 -28.35
C GLU A 175 -10.44 66.69 -28.37
N ASP A 176 -9.58 65.66 -28.36
CA ASP A 176 -10.09 64.28 -28.48
C ASP A 176 -9.69 63.37 -27.31
N LEU A 177 -10.46 63.46 -26.22
CA LEU A 177 -10.66 62.36 -25.27
C LEU A 177 -12.15 62.29 -24.87
N PRO A 178 -12.91 61.24 -25.23
CA PRO A 178 -14.23 61.03 -24.66
C PRO A 178 -14.13 60.35 -23.29
N VAL A 179 -14.46 61.15 -22.27
CA VAL A 179 -14.77 60.77 -20.89
C VAL A 179 -16.23 60.32 -20.82
N SER A 180 -16.48 59.04 -20.47
CA SER A 180 -17.54 58.56 -19.54
C SER A 180 -17.74 57.05 -19.69
N ILE A 181 -17.30 56.26 -18.69
CA ILE A 181 -17.74 54.87 -18.52
C ILE A 181 -18.91 54.92 -17.53
N ASP A 182 -20.05 54.37 -17.92
CA ASP A 182 -21.30 54.42 -17.13
C ASP A 182 -21.25 53.36 -16.00
N GLU A 183 -21.83 53.66 -14.84
CA GLU A 183 -21.78 52.78 -13.65
C GLU A 183 -22.44 51.41 -13.91
N GLN A 184 -23.38 51.35 -14.85
CA GLN A 184 -24.03 50.10 -15.27
C GLN A 184 -23.08 49.14 -15.99
N ASP A 185 -22.07 49.64 -16.70
CA ASP A 185 -21.07 48.80 -17.37
C ASP A 185 -20.12 48.15 -16.35
N ILE A 186 -19.92 48.81 -15.21
CA ILE A 186 -19.08 48.29 -14.12
C ILE A 186 -19.80 47.12 -13.42
N ASP A 187 -21.11 47.25 -13.17
CA ASP A 187 -21.90 46.20 -12.53
C ASP A 187 -22.03 44.95 -13.42
N ASN A 188 -22.23 45.12 -14.73
CA ASN A 188 -22.27 43.99 -15.68
C ASN A 188 -20.93 43.21 -15.72
N LEU A 189 -19.79 43.91 -15.60
CA LEU A 189 -18.46 43.29 -15.55
C LEU A 189 -18.19 42.51 -14.25
N LEU A 190 -18.83 42.91 -13.14
CA LEU A 190 -18.71 42.27 -11.83
C LEU A 190 -19.63 41.05 -11.69
N GLU A 191 -20.82 41.09 -12.28
CA GLU A 191 -21.80 40.00 -12.21
C GLU A 191 -21.35 38.77 -13.01
N ASP A 192 -20.73 38.97 -14.18
CA ASP A 192 -20.20 37.88 -15.03
C ASP A 192 -19.08 37.05 -14.36
N ASN A 193 -18.40 37.60 -13.35
CA ASN A 193 -17.28 36.94 -12.67
C ASN A 193 -17.63 36.32 -11.30
N THR A 194 -18.76 36.65 -10.68
CA THR A 194 -18.94 36.39 -9.25
C THR A 194 -19.84 35.20 -8.86
N LEU A 195 -20.62 34.57 -9.75
CA LEU A 195 -21.50 33.44 -9.34
C LEU A 195 -21.68 32.33 -10.40
N LYS A 196 -20.67 31.47 -10.57
CA LYS A 196 -20.90 30.07 -10.92
C LYS A 196 -20.64 29.19 -9.70
N GLU A 197 -21.63 29.12 -8.81
CA GLU A 197 -21.65 28.08 -7.79
C GLU A 197 -21.70 26.70 -8.47
N ILE A 198 -20.69 25.89 -8.22
CA ILE A 198 -20.66 24.48 -8.61
C ILE A 198 -21.67 23.76 -7.70
N PRO A 199 -22.72 23.11 -8.22
CA PRO A 199 -23.68 22.42 -7.36
C PRO A 199 -22.96 21.26 -6.64
N PHE A 200 -22.96 21.31 -5.31
CA PHE A 200 -22.57 20.20 -4.45
C PHE A 200 -23.64 19.10 -4.58
N ASN A 201 -23.27 17.94 -5.13
CA ASN A 201 -24.15 16.77 -5.21
C ASN A 201 -23.88 15.84 -4.00
N PRO A 202 -24.73 15.80 -2.97
CA PRO A 202 -24.54 14.91 -1.83
C PRO A 202 -25.06 13.48 -2.05
N ASP A 203 -25.70 13.18 -3.18
CA ASP A 203 -26.24 11.84 -3.45
C ASP A 203 -25.47 11.16 -4.58
N THR A 204 -24.38 10.48 -4.21
CA THR A 204 -23.85 9.33 -4.94
C THR A 204 -23.93 8.12 -4.00
N PRO A 205 -24.70 7.06 -4.33
CA PRO A 205 -24.54 5.76 -3.68
C PRO A 205 -23.18 5.13 -4.00
#